data_AF-A0ABC9EFN3-F1
#
_entry.id   AF-A0ABC9EFN3-F1
#
_cell.length_a   1.000
_cell.length_b   1.000
_cell.length_c   1.000
_cell.angle_alpha   90.00
_cell.angle_beta   90.00
_cell.angle_gamma   90.00
#
_symmetry.space_group_name_H-M   'P 1'
#
loop_
_entity.id
_entity.type
_entity.pdbx_description
1 polymer ?
#
loop_
_entity_poly.entity_id
_entity_poly.type
_entity_poly.pdbx_seq_one_letter_code
_entity_poly.pdbx_strand_id
1 'polypeptide(L)'
;MARRRGGPAAASATAVASPAVVGTVAVMALVYYSTLFVFLDHWLGLGTPAGAAHAAAVSLAVAACFFAFVCAAAADPGSVPASFAPDAEAAQGQGLKSRYCDKCCMFKPPRSHHCKVCKRCVLKMDHHCVWINNCVGYGNYKAFIICVLNATIGSLYSFVIFLCDLLLKEHEFHILSVKMVYILAGVLLFFLSLTIGSLLCWHIYLLCHNMTTIEYREAVRAKWLAKKSGQKYRHRFDLGARKNIQMILGPNILCWLCPTATGHLKDGTEFQITNN
;
A
#
# COMPACT_ATOMS: atom_id res chain seq x y z
N MET A 1 -2.96 9.59 39.36
CA MET A 1 -1.88 10.28 38.62
C MET A 1 -2.12 10.14 37.12
N ALA A 2 -2.78 11.14 36.52
CA ALA A 2 -3.05 11.19 35.08
C ALA A 2 -1.81 11.71 34.34
N ARG A 3 -1.11 10.83 33.60
CA ARG A 3 -0.03 11.26 32.70
C ARG A 3 -0.66 11.96 31.49
N ARG A 4 -0.22 13.19 31.26
CA ARG A 4 -0.73 14.14 30.26
C ARG A 4 -0.75 13.55 28.85
N ARG A 5 -1.85 13.88 28.16
CA ARG A 5 -2.19 13.60 26.76
C ARG A 5 -1.11 14.18 25.83
N GLY A 6 -0.45 13.33 25.06
CA GLY A 6 0.14 13.76 23.78
C GLY A 6 -1.01 14.00 22.81
N GLY A 7 -1.29 15.26 22.50
CA GLY A 7 -2.29 15.63 21.49
C GLY A 7 -1.89 15.16 20.08
N PRO A 8 -2.84 15.06 19.13
CA PRO A 8 -2.63 14.48 17.80
C PRO A 8 -1.83 15.36 16.82
N ALA A 9 -1.11 16.39 17.27
CA ALA A 9 -0.52 17.40 16.38
C ALA A 9 1.01 17.29 16.17
N ALA A 10 1.73 16.42 16.88
CA ALA A 10 3.20 16.36 16.80
C ALA A 10 3.76 15.43 15.71
N ALA A 11 2.90 14.83 14.86
CA ALA A 11 3.31 13.85 13.85
C ALA A 11 3.63 14.44 12.46
N SER A 12 3.42 15.75 12.22
CA SER A 12 3.40 16.26 10.85
C SER A 12 4.76 16.72 10.28
N ALA A 13 5.76 17.03 11.11
CA ALA A 13 7.04 17.56 10.61
C ALA A 13 8.19 16.53 10.54
N THR A 14 8.16 15.47 11.35
CA THR A 14 9.23 14.46 11.43
C THR A 14 8.97 13.21 10.56
N ALA A 15 7.76 13.05 10.01
CA ALA A 15 7.39 11.87 9.23
C ALA A 15 8.08 11.81 7.85
N VAL A 16 8.39 12.96 7.24
CA VAL A 16 8.93 13.06 5.87
C VAL A 16 10.45 12.81 5.80
N ALA A 17 11.17 12.94 6.92
CA ALA A 17 12.63 12.87 6.95
C ALA A 17 13.20 11.47 7.30
N SER A 18 12.39 10.40 7.26
CA SER A 18 12.92 9.06 7.52
C SER A 18 13.87 8.65 6.39
N PRO A 19 15.02 8.00 6.69
CA PRO A 19 15.94 7.54 5.65
C PRO A 19 15.28 6.65 4.60
N ALA A 20 14.27 5.88 4.99
CA ALA A 20 13.51 5.04 4.08
C ALA A 20 12.62 5.84 3.13
N VAL A 21 11.93 6.88 3.63
CA VAL A 21 11.10 7.77 2.79
C VAL A 21 11.99 8.53 1.80
N VAL A 22 13.11 9.08 2.27
CA VAL A 22 14.10 9.75 1.41
C VAL A 22 14.63 8.77 0.35
N GLY A 23 14.97 7.55 0.75
CA GLY A 23 15.40 6.49 -0.17
C GLY A 23 14.33 6.13 -1.21
N THR A 24 13.06 6.03 -0.81
CA THR A 24 11.96 5.76 -1.75
C THR A 24 11.81 6.89 -2.77
N VAL A 25 11.83 8.15 -2.34
CA VAL A 25 11.75 9.30 -3.25
C VAL A 25 12.98 9.37 -4.18
N ALA A 26 14.18 9.07 -3.66
CA ALA A 26 15.38 9.01 -4.47
C ALA A 26 15.32 7.91 -5.53
N VAL A 27 14.78 6.73 -5.21
CA VAL A 27 14.56 5.66 -6.19
C VAL A 27 13.54 6.09 -7.25
N MET A 28 12.44 6.76 -6.87
CA MET A 28 11.47 7.28 -7.83
C MET A 28 12.12 8.30 -8.80
N ALA A 29 12.94 9.21 -8.27
CA ALA A 29 13.65 10.20 -9.07
C ALA A 29 14.70 9.55 -9.98
N LEU A 30 15.45 8.57 -9.48
CA LEU A 30 16.44 7.82 -10.27
C LEU A 30 15.78 7.07 -11.43
N VAL A 31 14.68 6.35 -11.15
CA VAL A 31 13.91 5.63 -12.18
C VAL A 31 13.34 6.59 -13.20
N TYR A 32 12.79 7.73 -12.77
CA TYR A 32 12.28 8.75 -13.68
C TYR A 32 13.38 9.30 -14.60
N TYR A 33 14.52 9.67 -14.00
CA TYR A 33 15.65 10.23 -14.74
C TYR A 33 16.22 9.23 -15.75
N SER A 34 16.51 7.99 -15.33
CA SER A 34 17.07 6.97 -16.21
C SER A 34 16.08 6.62 -17.34
N THR A 35 14.80 6.54 -17.04
CA THR A 35 13.78 6.23 -18.06
C THR A 35 13.70 7.31 -19.12
N LEU A 36 13.64 8.59 -18.75
CA LEU A 36 13.50 9.67 -19.73
C LEU A 36 14.79 10.01 -20.45
N PHE A 37 15.86 10.28 -19.71
CA PHE A 37 17.06 10.91 -20.24
C PHE A 37 18.16 9.91 -20.61
N VAL A 38 18.00 8.63 -20.28
CA VAL A 38 18.95 7.58 -20.67
C VAL A 38 18.30 6.65 -21.68
N PHE A 39 17.19 5.99 -21.32
CA PHE A 39 16.60 4.96 -22.17
C PHE A 39 15.71 5.54 -23.27
N LEU A 40 14.75 6.41 -22.91
CA LEU A 40 13.78 6.91 -23.88
C LEU A 40 14.40 7.88 -24.89
N ASP A 41 15.27 8.79 -24.43
CA ASP A 41 15.95 9.72 -25.33
C ASP A 41 16.88 9.00 -26.32
N HIS A 42 17.59 7.95 -25.88
CA HIS A 42 18.42 7.15 -26.78
C HIS A 42 17.57 6.32 -27.76
N TRP A 43 16.47 5.73 -27.29
CA TRP A 43 15.61 4.89 -28.12
C TRP A 43 14.79 5.68 -29.15
N LEU A 44 14.03 6.69 -28.71
CA LEU A 44 13.09 7.42 -29.56
C LEU A 44 13.43 8.90 -29.73
N GLY A 45 14.30 9.46 -28.90
CA GLY A 45 14.58 10.91 -28.86
C GLY A 45 13.41 11.70 -28.28
N LEU A 46 13.64 12.51 -27.25
CA LEU A 46 12.59 13.31 -26.61
C LEU A 46 11.98 14.37 -27.54
N GLY A 47 12.70 14.76 -28.59
CA GLY A 47 12.22 15.69 -29.62
C GLY A 47 11.21 15.08 -30.61
N THR A 48 11.05 13.75 -30.64
CA THR A 48 10.08 13.11 -31.55
C THR A 48 8.69 13.07 -30.94
N PRO A 49 7.60 13.05 -31.74
CA PRO A 49 6.24 12.92 -31.20
C PRO A 49 6.04 11.66 -30.36
N ALA A 50 6.66 10.55 -30.76
CA ALA A 50 6.61 9.29 -30.01
C ALA A 50 7.36 9.41 -28.68
N GLY A 51 8.61 9.91 -28.70
CA GLY A 51 9.39 10.13 -27.48
C GLY A 51 8.67 11.07 -26.50
N ALA A 52 8.10 12.17 -26.99
CA ALA A 52 7.31 13.09 -26.19
C ALA A 52 6.06 12.45 -25.57
N ALA A 53 5.33 11.61 -26.32
CA ALA A 53 4.16 10.90 -25.82
C ALA A 53 4.51 9.89 -24.72
N HIS A 54 5.58 9.11 -24.91
CA HIS A 54 6.11 8.20 -23.89
C HIS A 54 6.60 8.97 -22.65
N ALA A 55 7.27 10.10 -22.83
CA ALA A 55 7.74 10.94 -21.74
C ALA A 55 6.60 11.51 -20.90
N ALA A 56 5.52 11.96 -21.55
CA ALA A 56 4.31 12.41 -20.89
C ALA A 56 3.65 11.26 -20.10
N ALA A 57 3.55 10.07 -20.70
CA ALA A 57 2.97 8.90 -20.03
C ALA A 57 3.77 8.48 -18.78
N VAL A 58 5.10 8.41 -18.86
CA VAL A 58 5.98 8.12 -17.72
C VAL A 58 5.83 9.21 -16.65
N SER A 59 5.82 10.49 -17.04
CA SER A 59 5.67 11.62 -16.11
C SER A 59 4.35 11.59 -15.37
N LEU A 60 3.24 11.29 -16.07
CA LEU A 60 1.92 11.14 -15.45
C LEU A 60 1.87 9.96 -14.48
N ALA A 61 2.45 8.81 -14.84
CA ALA A 61 2.50 7.64 -13.97
C ALA A 61 3.31 7.91 -12.68
N VAL A 62 4.47 8.57 -12.80
CA VAL A 62 5.31 8.94 -11.64
C VAL A 62 4.60 9.99 -10.78
N ALA A 63 3.97 10.99 -11.38
CA ALA A 63 3.20 12.00 -10.65
C ALA A 63 2.00 11.38 -9.89
N ALA A 64 1.25 10.48 -10.52
CA ALA A 64 0.15 9.76 -9.88
C ALA A 64 0.66 8.87 -8.73
N CYS A 65 1.77 8.17 -8.92
CA CYS A 65 2.42 7.38 -7.88
C CYS A 65 2.86 8.25 -6.71
N PHE A 66 3.52 9.38 -6.97
CA PHE A 66 4.01 10.29 -5.94
C PHE A 66 2.87 10.93 -5.16
N PHE A 67 1.80 11.34 -5.85
CA PHE A 67 0.60 11.86 -5.18
C PHE A 67 -0.04 10.82 -4.26
N ALA A 68 -0.20 9.57 -4.72
CA ALA A 68 -0.73 8.49 -3.89
C ALA A 68 0.20 8.12 -2.72
N PHE A 69 1.52 8.17 -2.93
CA PHE A 69 2.54 7.99 -1.89
C PHE A 69 2.38 9.03 -0.77
N VAL A 70 2.31 10.32 -1.14
CA VAL A 70 2.09 11.42 -0.18
C VAL A 70 0.77 11.23 0.57
N CYS A 71 -0.31 10.89 -0.13
CA CYS A 71 -1.60 10.61 0.51
C CYS A 71 -1.52 9.45 1.52
N ALA A 72 -0.86 8.35 1.16
CA ALA A 72 -0.70 7.20 2.05
C ALA A 72 0.18 7.51 3.27
N ALA A 73 1.26 8.26 3.06
CA ALA A 73 2.21 8.66 4.11
C ALA A 73 1.59 9.66 5.08
N ALA A 74 0.84 10.66 4.59
CA ALA A 74 0.31 11.76 5.40
C ALA A 74 -1.02 11.46 6.09
N ALA A 75 -1.86 10.56 5.55
CA ALA A 75 -3.16 10.26 6.14
C ALA A 75 -3.05 9.53 7.48
N ASP A 76 -4.00 9.79 8.41
CA ASP A 76 -4.15 8.94 9.59
C ASP A 76 -4.61 7.54 9.14
N PRO A 77 -3.84 6.45 9.38
CA PRO A 77 -4.26 5.09 9.06
C PRO A 77 -5.50 4.61 9.83
N GLY A 78 -5.98 5.37 10.80
CA GLY A 78 -7.22 5.10 11.53
C GLY A 78 -6.95 4.95 13.01
N SER A 79 -7.28 5.98 13.78
CA SER A 79 -7.20 5.97 15.25
C SER A 79 -8.42 5.33 15.87
N VAL A 80 -8.23 4.51 16.91
CA VAL A 80 -9.36 4.01 17.71
C VAL A 80 -9.96 5.16 18.53
N PRO A 81 -11.28 5.41 18.47
CA PRO A 81 -11.92 6.43 19.30
C PRO A 81 -11.74 6.13 20.80
N ALA A 82 -11.46 7.17 21.59
CA ALA A 82 -11.30 7.02 23.04
C ALA A 82 -12.60 6.57 23.75
N SER A 83 -13.75 6.87 23.14
CA SER A 83 -15.08 6.46 23.60
C SER A 83 -15.47 5.04 23.19
N PHE A 84 -14.61 4.32 22.45
CA PHE A 84 -14.95 2.97 22.00
C PHE A 84 -15.13 2.03 23.20
N ALA A 85 -16.35 1.52 23.34
CA ALA A 85 -16.72 0.47 24.27
C ALA A 85 -17.32 -0.70 23.47
N PRO A 86 -16.91 -1.95 23.77
CA PRO A 86 -17.48 -3.11 23.10
C PRO A 86 -18.93 -3.29 23.55
N ASP A 87 -19.84 -3.46 22.59
CA ASP A 87 -21.17 -3.97 22.87
C ASP A 87 -21.05 -5.46 23.22
N ALA A 88 -21.35 -5.80 24.48
CA ALA A 88 -21.21 -7.16 25.00
C ALA A 88 -22.14 -8.14 24.30
N GLU A 89 -23.36 -7.72 23.94
CA GLU A 89 -24.38 -8.58 23.34
C GLU A 89 -24.03 -8.86 21.87
N ALA A 90 -23.63 -7.83 21.12
CA ALA A 90 -23.20 -7.97 19.73
C ALA A 90 -21.92 -8.82 19.60
N ALA A 91 -20.97 -8.65 20.52
CA ALA A 91 -19.72 -9.42 20.53
C ALA A 91 -19.95 -10.92 20.75
N GLN A 92 -20.88 -11.28 21.64
CA GLN A 92 -21.23 -12.67 21.96
C GLN A 92 -21.98 -13.34 20.81
N GLY A 93 -22.97 -12.65 20.22
CA GLY A 93 -23.74 -13.16 19.06
C GLY A 93 -22.90 -13.41 17.81
N GLN A 94 -21.79 -12.69 17.65
CA GLN A 94 -20.87 -12.85 16.51
C GLN A 94 -19.65 -13.75 16.82
N GLY A 95 -19.56 -14.31 18.04
CA GLY A 95 -18.39 -15.08 18.48
C GLY A 95 -17.08 -14.28 18.54
N LEU A 96 -17.17 -12.94 18.62
CA LEU A 96 -16.02 -12.06 18.79
C LEU A 96 -15.76 -11.87 20.29
N LYS A 97 -14.64 -12.39 20.80
CA LYS A 97 -14.17 -12.00 22.13
C LYS A 97 -13.69 -10.55 22.07
N SER A 98 -14.23 -9.71 22.96
CA SER A 98 -13.70 -8.35 23.17
C SER A 98 -12.19 -8.44 23.47
N ARG A 99 -11.40 -7.64 22.75
CA ARG A 99 -9.93 -7.61 22.90
C ARG A 99 -9.54 -6.31 23.58
N TYR A 100 -8.65 -6.38 24.55
CA TYR A 100 -8.13 -5.19 25.24
C TYR A 100 -6.68 -4.89 24.80
N CYS A 101 -6.27 -3.64 24.91
CA CYS A 101 -4.89 -3.19 24.69
C CYS A 101 -4.30 -2.64 25.99
N ASP A 102 -3.46 -3.43 26.68
CA ASP A 102 -2.84 -2.96 27.94
C ASP A 102 -1.96 -1.71 27.74
N LYS A 103 -1.28 -1.62 26.59
CA LYS A 103 -0.41 -0.48 26.25
C LYS A 103 -1.15 0.83 26.01
N CYS A 104 -2.41 0.74 25.57
CA CYS A 104 -3.23 1.91 25.26
C CYS A 104 -4.35 2.11 26.28
N CYS A 105 -4.50 1.19 27.23
CA CYS A 105 -5.58 1.15 28.22
C CYS A 105 -6.97 1.34 27.60
N MET A 106 -7.26 0.60 26.52
CA MET A 106 -8.53 0.70 25.81
C MET A 106 -8.94 -0.61 25.15
N PHE A 107 -10.23 -0.77 24.92
CA PHE A 107 -10.75 -1.87 24.10
C PHE A 107 -10.37 -1.67 22.62
N LYS A 108 -10.16 -2.78 21.94
CA LYS A 108 -9.81 -2.87 20.53
C LYS A 108 -11.06 -3.19 19.73
N PRO A 109 -11.48 -2.33 18.80
CA PRO A 109 -12.47 -2.70 17.80
C PRO A 109 -12.02 -3.94 17.01
N PRO A 110 -12.96 -4.67 16.39
CA PRO A 110 -12.64 -5.72 15.44
C PRO A 110 -11.57 -5.27 14.45
N ARG A 111 -10.65 -6.19 14.10
CA ARG A 111 -9.58 -5.95 13.11
C ARG A 111 -8.55 -4.87 13.48
N SER A 112 -8.64 -4.26 14.66
CA SER A 112 -7.63 -3.30 15.15
C SER A 112 -6.47 -3.99 15.87
N HIS A 113 -5.26 -3.46 15.70
CA HIS A 113 -4.03 -3.98 16.32
C HIS A 113 -3.13 -2.85 16.82
N HIS A 114 -2.34 -3.12 17.87
CA HIS A 114 -1.40 -2.14 18.41
C HIS A 114 -0.09 -2.17 17.60
N CYS A 115 0.23 -1.05 16.96
CA CYS A 115 1.51 -0.89 16.28
C CYS A 115 2.59 -0.47 17.28
N LYS A 116 3.64 -1.29 17.42
CA LYS A 116 4.77 -0.99 18.32
C LYS A 116 5.61 0.21 17.85
N VAL A 117 5.58 0.56 16.56
CA VAL A 117 6.33 1.70 16.02
C VAL A 117 5.53 2.98 16.21
N CYS A 118 4.27 3.00 15.78
CA CYS A 118 3.36 4.16 15.94
C CYS A 118 2.87 4.36 17.39
N LYS A 119 3.11 3.40 18.30
CA LYS A 119 2.72 3.43 19.73
C LYS A 119 1.21 3.64 19.98
N ARG A 120 0.36 3.17 19.07
CA ARG A 120 -1.10 3.27 19.18
C ARG A 120 -1.81 2.08 18.53
N CYS A 121 -3.08 1.90 18.88
CA CYS A 121 -3.95 0.99 18.15
C CYS A 121 -4.39 1.63 16.83
N VAL A 122 -4.31 0.84 15.75
CA VAL A 122 -4.68 1.24 14.40
C VAL A 122 -5.88 0.40 13.96
N LEU A 123 -6.92 1.06 13.45
CA LEU A 123 -8.13 0.43 12.91
C LEU A 123 -7.79 -0.35 11.64
N LYS A 124 -8.36 -1.55 11.49
CA LYS A 124 -8.12 -2.46 10.35
C LYS A 124 -6.64 -2.52 9.94
N MET A 125 -5.74 -2.64 10.93
CA MET A 125 -4.31 -2.53 10.71
C MET A 125 -3.83 -3.65 9.77
N ASP A 126 -3.15 -3.28 8.70
CA ASP A 126 -2.50 -4.22 7.80
C ASP A 126 -1.05 -4.47 8.23
N HIS A 127 -0.25 -3.41 8.24
CA HIS A 127 1.14 -3.46 8.67
C HIS A 127 1.67 -2.06 9.02
N HIS A 128 2.89 -2.00 9.54
CA HIS A 128 3.66 -0.76 9.57
C HIS A 128 4.61 -0.75 8.37
N CYS A 129 4.45 0.22 7.48
CA CYS A 129 5.23 0.32 6.26
C CYS A 129 6.36 1.33 6.45
N VAL A 130 7.59 0.83 6.44
CA VAL A 130 8.80 1.64 6.63
C VAL A 130 8.98 2.63 5.47
N TRP A 131 8.58 2.25 4.25
CA TRP A 131 8.75 3.05 3.02
C TRP A 131 7.90 4.33 2.98
N ILE A 132 6.73 4.34 3.64
CA ILE A 132 5.89 5.54 3.81
C ILE A 132 6.02 6.14 5.21
N ASN A 133 6.85 5.53 6.07
CA ASN A 133 7.01 5.86 7.49
C ASN A 133 5.68 6.00 8.26
N ASN A 134 4.71 5.14 7.93
CA ASN A 134 3.38 5.17 8.51
C ASN A 134 2.78 3.77 8.58
N CYS A 135 1.79 3.59 9.46
CA CYS A 135 0.96 2.41 9.39
C CYS A 135 0.11 2.42 8.12
N VAL A 136 -0.19 1.25 7.60
CA VAL A 136 -1.24 1.02 6.61
C VAL A 136 -2.42 0.42 7.36
N GLY A 137 -3.56 1.10 7.33
CA GLY A 137 -4.77 0.73 8.07
C GLY A 137 -6.03 1.24 7.37
N TYR A 138 -7.14 1.25 8.10
CA TYR A 138 -8.46 1.61 7.58
C TYR A 138 -8.49 2.94 6.81
N GLY A 139 -7.85 3.99 7.35
CA GLY A 139 -7.93 5.35 6.82
C GLY A 139 -7.08 5.62 5.57
N ASN A 140 -6.06 4.78 5.30
CA ASN A 140 -5.11 5.04 4.21
C ASN A 140 -4.83 3.82 3.30
N TYR A 141 -5.49 2.66 3.52
CA TYR A 141 -5.30 1.47 2.69
C TYR A 141 -5.58 1.72 1.20
N LYS A 142 -6.59 2.56 0.87
CA LYS A 142 -6.91 2.94 -0.51
C LYS A 142 -5.76 3.71 -1.17
N ALA A 143 -5.23 4.73 -0.51
CA ALA A 143 -4.08 5.48 -1.01
C ALA A 143 -2.84 4.58 -1.19
N PHE A 144 -2.60 3.68 -0.23
CA PHE A 144 -1.51 2.70 -0.32
C PHE A 144 -1.64 1.78 -1.53
N ILE A 145 -2.81 1.18 -1.78
CA ILE A 145 -2.95 0.24 -2.91
C ILE A 145 -2.87 0.94 -4.26
N ILE A 146 -3.35 2.18 -4.36
CA ILE A 146 -3.22 3.02 -5.56
C ILE A 146 -1.76 3.42 -5.77
N CYS A 147 -1.01 3.71 -4.70
CA CYS A 147 0.43 3.96 -4.78
C CYS A 147 1.16 2.73 -5.34
N VAL A 148 0.89 1.53 -4.79
CA VAL A 148 1.49 0.28 -5.26
C VAL A 148 1.12 0.00 -6.72
N LEU A 149 -0.14 0.21 -7.11
CA LEU A 149 -0.60 0.05 -8.49
C LEU A 149 0.15 0.96 -9.46
N ASN A 150 0.23 2.26 -9.17
CA ASN A 150 0.94 3.21 -10.03
C ASN A 150 2.44 2.94 -10.05
N ALA A 151 3.04 2.51 -8.93
CA ALA A 151 4.44 2.09 -8.89
C ALA A 151 4.69 0.87 -9.78
N THR A 152 3.81 -0.15 -9.76
CA THR A 152 3.89 -1.32 -10.66
C THR A 152 3.79 -0.90 -12.13
N ILE A 153 2.80 -0.07 -12.48
CA ILE A 153 2.62 0.40 -13.86
C ILE A 153 3.84 1.19 -14.33
N GLY A 154 4.28 2.16 -13.52
CA GLY A 154 5.44 3.01 -13.85
C GLY A 154 6.72 2.20 -13.98
N SER A 155 7.00 1.27 -13.07
CA SER A 155 8.22 0.46 -13.10
C SER A 155 8.22 -0.53 -14.28
N LEU A 156 7.10 -1.21 -14.55
CA LEU A 156 6.99 -2.12 -15.68
C LEU A 156 7.11 -1.39 -17.01
N TYR A 157 6.46 -0.23 -17.14
CA TYR A 157 6.54 0.56 -18.35
C TYR A 157 7.96 1.07 -18.61
N SER A 158 8.63 1.57 -17.56
CA SER A 158 10.04 1.96 -17.61
C SER A 158 10.95 0.79 -17.97
N PHE A 159 10.68 -0.41 -17.44
CA PHE A 159 11.43 -1.61 -17.79
C PHE A 159 11.22 -2.03 -19.25
N VAL A 160 10.01 -1.88 -19.79
CA VAL A 160 9.75 -2.12 -21.22
C VAL A 160 10.52 -1.11 -22.09
N ILE A 161 10.52 0.17 -21.74
CA ILE A 161 11.32 1.20 -22.44
C ILE A 161 12.80 0.82 -22.41
N PHE A 162 13.34 0.41 -21.25
CA PHE A 162 14.71 -0.08 -21.13
C PHE A 162 14.99 -1.29 -22.04
N LEU A 163 14.10 -2.28 -22.08
CA LEU A 163 14.26 -3.45 -22.96
C LEU A 163 14.21 -3.07 -24.43
N CYS A 164 13.33 -2.15 -24.82
CA CYS A 164 13.26 -1.64 -26.17
C CYS A 164 14.54 -0.89 -26.57
N ASP A 165 15.07 -0.03 -25.69
CA ASP A 165 16.37 0.61 -25.92
C ASP A 165 17.46 -0.44 -26.09
N LEU A 166 17.59 -1.36 -25.12
CA LEU A 166 18.61 -2.42 -25.09
C LEU A 166 18.60 -3.32 -26.34
N LEU A 167 17.43 -3.66 -26.86
CA LEU A 167 17.27 -4.64 -27.93
C LEU A 167 17.22 -4.02 -29.33
N LEU A 168 16.84 -2.74 -29.45
CA LEU A 168 16.56 -2.11 -30.74
C LEU A 168 17.57 -1.02 -31.12
N LYS A 169 18.48 -0.64 -30.22
CA LYS A 169 19.55 0.33 -30.48
C LYS A 169 20.92 -0.31 -30.32
N GLU A 170 21.88 0.22 -31.06
CA GLU A 170 23.29 -0.05 -30.85
C GLU A 170 23.82 0.85 -29.75
N HIS A 171 24.64 0.30 -28.84
CA HIS A 171 25.23 1.06 -27.74
C HIS A 171 26.75 1.11 -27.87
N GLU A 172 27.28 2.30 -28.15
CA GLU A 172 28.71 2.56 -28.10
C GLU A 172 29.12 3.21 -26.78
N PHE A 173 29.41 2.38 -25.77
CA PHE A 173 29.90 2.88 -24.49
C PHE A 173 31.41 3.12 -24.53
N HIS A 174 31.84 4.37 -24.66
CA HIS A 174 33.27 4.73 -24.59
C HIS A 174 33.84 4.72 -23.16
N ILE A 175 32.99 4.86 -22.15
CA ILE A 175 33.39 4.96 -20.74
C ILE A 175 32.74 3.81 -19.96
N LEU A 176 33.57 2.98 -19.33
CA LEU A 176 33.10 1.81 -18.57
C LEU A 176 32.09 2.17 -17.48
N SER A 177 32.31 3.28 -16.76
CA SER A 177 31.38 3.72 -15.71
C SER A 177 29.97 3.99 -16.23
N VAL A 178 29.84 4.56 -17.43
CA VAL A 178 28.54 4.83 -18.07
C VAL A 178 27.83 3.51 -18.41
N LYS A 179 28.55 2.54 -18.98
CA LYS A 179 28.03 1.20 -19.24
C LYS A 179 27.53 0.53 -17.96
N MET A 180 28.30 0.63 -16.89
CA MET A 180 27.92 0.05 -15.60
C MET A 180 26.67 0.71 -15.02
N VAL A 181 26.57 2.05 -15.07
CA VAL A 181 25.38 2.79 -14.59
C VAL A 181 24.14 2.40 -15.41
N TYR A 182 24.26 2.30 -16.73
CA TYR A 182 23.18 1.85 -17.61
C TYR A 182 22.67 0.45 -17.23
N ILE A 183 23.59 -0.51 -17.09
CA ILE A 183 23.25 -1.90 -16.71
C ILE A 183 22.61 -1.95 -15.32
N LEU A 184 23.20 -1.24 -14.34
CA LEU A 184 22.68 -1.21 -12.96
C LEU A 184 21.28 -0.60 -12.89
N ALA A 185 20.99 0.43 -13.69
CA ALA A 185 19.65 1.02 -13.77
C ALA A 185 18.62 0.04 -14.35
N GLY A 186 18.98 -0.72 -15.40
CA GLY A 186 18.14 -1.79 -15.94
C GLY A 186 17.89 -2.94 -14.96
N VAL A 187 18.94 -3.38 -14.25
CA VAL A 187 18.84 -4.42 -13.19
C VAL A 187 17.96 -3.94 -12.05
N LEU A 188 18.11 -2.68 -11.61
CA LEU A 188 17.25 -2.07 -10.60
C LEU A 188 15.77 -2.09 -11.05
N LEU A 189 15.47 -1.70 -12.29
CA LEU A 189 14.12 -1.71 -12.84
C LEU A 189 13.49 -3.10 -12.87
N PHE A 190 14.26 -4.13 -13.24
CA PHE A 190 13.79 -5.52 -13.24
C PHE A 190 13.37 -5.95 -11.83
N PHE A 191 14.27 -5.81 -10.84
CA PHE A 191 13.97 -6.23 -9.47
C PHE A 191 12.90 -5.38 -8.81
N LEU A 192 12.87 -4.08 -9.10
CA LEU A 192 11.81 -3.18 -8.62
C LEU A 192 10.44 -3.62 -9.15
N SER A 193 10.35 -3.88 -10.46
CA SER A 193 9.10 -4.33 -11.09
C SER A 193 8.63 -5.68 -10.56
N LEU A 194 9.55 -6.63 -10.39
CA LEU A 194 9.23 -7.93 -9.81
C LEU A 194 8.71 -7.81 -8.37
N THR A 195 9.38 -6.99 -7.56
CA THR A 195 9.06 -6.81 -6.14
C THR A 195 7.72 -6.10 -5.95
N ILE A 196 7.54 -4.95 -6.60
CA ILE A 196 6.32 -4.15 -6.47
C ILE A 196 5.14 -4.83 -7.18
N GLY A 197 5.37 -5.51 -8.30
CA GLY A 197 4.37 -6.35 -8.96
C GLY A 197 3.88 -7.50 -8.07
N SER A 198 4.80 -8.19 -7.39
CA SER A 198 4.46 -9.25 -6.44
C SER A 198 3.69 -8.72 -5.22
N LEU A 199 4.06 -7.53 -4.73
CA LEU A 199 3.32 -6.83 -3.67
C LEU A 199 1.89 -6.46 -4.12
N LEU A 200 1.73 -5.98 -5.36
CA LEU A 200 0.41 -5.68 -5.92
C LEU A 200 -0.45 -6.94 -5.99
N CYS A 201 0.07 -8.03 -6.56
CA CYS A 201 -0.63 -9.32 -6.65
C CYS A 201 -1.08 -9.82 -5.26
N TRP A 202 -0.20 -9.70 -4.28
CA TRP A 202 -0.50 -10.05 -2.89
C TRP A 202 -1.66 -9.23 -2.33
N HIS A 203 -1.63 -7.91 -2.48
CA HIS A 203 -2.69 -7.05 -1.96
C HIS A 203 -4.00 -7.14 -2.76
N ILE A 204 -3.96 -7.46 -4.05
CA ILE A 204 -5.16 -7.82 -4.82
C ILE A 204 -5.81 -9.08 -4.23
N TYR A 205 -5.01 -10.11 -3.92
CA TYR A 205 -5.52 -11.31 -3.26
C TYR A 205 -6.19 -10.97 -1.91
N LEU A 206 -5.53 -10.18 -1.08
CA LEU A 206 -6.08 -9.72 0.20
C LEU A 206 -7.37 -8.92 0.04
N LEU A 207 -7.41 -8.01 -0.94
CA LEU A 207 -8.57 -7.18 -1.27
C LEU A 207 -9.75 -8.05 -1.68
N CYS A 208 -9.54 -9.02 -2.57
CA CYS A 208 -10.58 -9.94 -3.04
C CYS A 208 -11.18 -10.81 -1.94
N HIS A 209 -10.45 -11.06 -0.85
CA HIS A 209 -10.91 -11.87 0.29
C HIS A 209 -11.20 -11.06 1.55
N ASN A 210 -11.17 -9.71 1.46
CA ASN A 210 -11.31 -8.78 2.59
C ASN A 210 -10.44 -9.13 3.80
N MET A 211 -9.20 -9.54 3.57
CA MET A 211 -8.22 -9.83 4.62
C MET A 211 -7.20 -8.71 4.72
N THR A 212 -6.71 -8.46 5.92
CA THR A 212 -5.42 -7.79 6.14
C THR A 212 -4.29 -8.84 6.11
N THR A 213 -3.04 -8.38 5.99
CA THR A 213 -1.85 -9.24 6.12
C THR A 213 -1.82 -9.94 7.49
N ILE A 214 -2.25 -9.28 8.57
CA ILE A 214 -2.35 -9.89 9.90
C ILE A 214 -3.39 -11.01 9.90
N GLU A 215 -4.59 -10.72 9.39
CA GLU A 215 -5.69 -11.69 9.34
C GLU A 215 -5.36 -12.87 8.42
N TYR A 216 -4.62 -12.67 7.33
CA TYR A 216 -4.14 -13.78 6.52
C TYR A 216 -3.27 -14.74 7.33
N ARG A 217 -2.31 -14.22 8.12
CA ARG A 217 -1.44 -15.05 8.96
C ARG A 217 -2.24 -15.82 10.02
N GLU A 218 -3.23 -15.16 10.63
CA GLU A 218 -4.18 -15.81 11.54
C GLU A 218 -5.01 -16.89 10.82
N ALA A 219 -5.47 -16.61 9.60
CA ALA A 219 -6.25 -17.50 8.76
C ALA A 219 -5.49 -18.73 8.32
N VAL A 220 -4.19 -18.64 8.01
CA VAL A 220 -3.35 -19.81 7.67
C VAL A 220 -3.37 -20.83 8.81
N ARG A 221 -3.20 -20.37 10.05
CA ARG A 221 -3.28 -21.24 11.24
C ARG A 221 -4.68 -21.79 11.44
N ALA A 222 -5.71 -20.95 11.30
CA ALA A 222 -7.10 -21.37 11.46
C ALA A 222 -7.54 -22.41 10.41
N LYS A 223 -7.10 -22.25 9.14
CA LYS A 223 -7.32 -23.24 8.07
C LYS A 223 -6.69 -24.59 8.40
N TRP A 224 -5.46 -24.58 8.91
CA TRP A 224 -4.77 -25.81 9.31
C TRP A 224 -5.50 -26.52 10.46
N LEU A 225 -5.95 -25.78 11.49
CA LEU A 225 -6.74 -26.33 12.59
C LEU A 225 -8.08 -26.90 12.11
N ALA A 226 -8.82 -26.15 11.29
CA ALA A 226 -10.10 -26.58 10.74
C ALA A 226 -9.94 -27.87 9.93
N LYS A 227 -8.90 -27.97 9.09
CA LYS A 227 -8.60 -29.19 8.33
C LYS A 227 -8.40 -30.40 9.25
N LYS A 228 -7.68 -30.23 10.37
CA LYS A 228 -7.48 -31.30 11.37
C LYS A 228 -8.76 -31.72 12.07
N SER A 229 -9.69 -30.80 12.28
CA SER A 229 -10.98 -31.08 12.91
C SER A 229 -12.09 -31.48 11.92
N GLY A 230 -11.76 -31.74 10.64
CA GLY A 230 -12.75 -32.04 9.60
C GLY A 230 -13.68 -30.87 9.25
N GLN A 231 -13.35 -29.65 9.69
CA GLN A 231 -14.14 -28.44 9.46
C GLN A 231 -13.61 -27.64 8.27
N LYS A 232 -14.49 -26.88 7.63
CA LYS A 232 -14.12 -25.94 6.57
C LYS A 232 -13.94 -24.54 7.17
N TYR A 233 -12.77 -23.95 6.95
CA TYR A 233 -12.54 -22.56 7.34
C TYR A 233 -13.13 -21.60 6.31
N ARG A 234 -13.90 -20.62 6.79
CA ARG A 234 -14.36 -19.47 6.02
C ARG A 234 -13.94 -18.19 6.73
N HIS A 235 -13.36 -17.25 5.97
CA HIS A 235 -13.01 -15.95 6.53
C HIS A 235 -14.28 -15.12 6.75
N ARG A 236 -14.52 -14.66 7.98
CA ARG A 236 -15.80 -14.07 8.39
C ARG A 236 -16.11 -12.73 7.74
N PHE A 237 -15.09 -12.00 7.30
CA PHE A 237 -15.25 -10.70 6.62
C PHE A 237 -15.33 -10.83 5.09
N ASP A 238 -15.23 -12.03 4.54
CA ASP A 238 -15.27 -12.26 3.09
C ASP A 238 -16.73 -12.29 2.57
N LEU A 239 -17.19 -11.15 2.04
CA LEU A 239 -18.54 -10.95 1.51
C LEU A 239 -18.64 -11.21 0.00
N GLY A 240 -17.59 -11.76 -0.61
CA GLY A 240 -17.42 -11.91 -2.05
C GLY A 240 -16.65 -10.75 -2.69
N ALA A 241 -15.84 -11.08 -3.70
CA ALA A 241 -14.81 -10.19 -4.26
C ALA A 241 -15.31 -8.78 -4.61
N ARG A 242 -16.46 -8.65 -5.29
CA ARG A 242 -17.02 -7.35 -5.67
C ARG A 242 -17.31 -6.46 -4.44
N LYS A 243 -17.99 -7.01 -3.43
CA LYS A 243 -18.31 -6.27 -2.20
C LYS A 243 -17.04 -5.92 -1.43
N ASN A 244 -16.11 -6.88 -1.33
CA ASN A 244 -14.83 -6.69 -0.66
C ASN A 244 -14.01 -5.55 -1.28
N ILE A 245 -13.94 -5.49 -2.61
CA ILE A 245 -13.26 -4.42 -3.35
C ILE A 245 -13.96 -3.06 -3.11
N GLN A 246 -15.30 -3.02 -3.23
CA GLN A 246 -16.08 -1.79 -3.02
C GLN A 246 -15.97 -1.23 -1.60
N MET A 247 -15.78 -2.07 -0.57
CA MET A 247 -15.53 -1.60 0.79
C MET A 247 -14.26 -0.76 0.92
N ILE A 248 -13.26 -0.99 0.07
CA ILE A 248 -12.00 -0.24 0.07
C ILE A 248 -12.02 0.88 -0.96
N LEU A 249 -12.32 0.57 -2.23
CA LEU A 249 -12.21 1.53 -3.34
C LEU A 249 -13.42 2.46 -3.44
N GLY A 250 -14.55 2.09 -2.83
CA GLY A 250 -15.79 2.84 -2.83
C GLY A 250 -16.81 2.32 -3.85
N PRO A 251 -18.07 2.79 -3.75
CA PRO A 251 -19.16 2.37 -4.62
C PRO A 251 -19.03 2.95 -6.04
N ASN A 252 -18.42 4.12 -6.19
CA ASN A 252 -18.22 4.78 -7.48
C ASN A 252 -16.89 4.36 -8.13
N ILE A 253 -16.98 3.60 -9.22
CA ILE A 253 -15.84 3.08 -9.99
C ILE A 253 -14.98 4.20 -10.57
N LEU A 254 -15.59 5.33 -10.95
CA LEU A 254 -14.86 6.48 -11.50
C LEU A 254 -13.89 7.11 -10.49
N CYS A 255 -14.12 6.89 -9.20
CA CYS A 255 -13.27 7.39 -8.12
C CYS A 255 -12.26 6.34 -7.61
N TRP A 256 -12.17 5.16 -8.23
CA TRP A 256 -11.30 4.08 -7.74
C TRP A 256 -9.82 4.45 -7.77
N LEU A 257 -9.38 5.20 -8.78
CA LEU A 257 -7.99 5.65 -8.91
C LEU A 257 -7.69 6.94 -8.13
N CYS A 258 -8.70 7.57 -7.52
CA CYS A 258 -8.51 8.77 -6.70
C CYS A 258 -8.16 8.37 -5.25
N PRO A 259 -6.93 8.59 -4.77
CA PRO A 259 -6.48 8.12 -3.45
C PRO A 259 -7.20 8.78 -2.27
N THR A 260 -7.76 9.98 -2.47
CA THR A 260 -8.47 10.76 -1.45
C THR A 260 -9.99 10.54 -1.46
N ALA A 261 -10.52 9.79 -2.42
CA ALA A 261 -11.96 9.50 -2.49
C ALA A 261 -12.33 8.39 -1.48
N THR A 262 -12.36 8.76 -0.20
CA THR A 262 -12.63 7.88 0.95
C THR A 262 -13.91 8.25 1.70
N GLY A 263 -14.77 9.10 1.13
CA GLY A 263 -16.02 9.54 1.77
C GLY A 263 -17.06 8.44 2.05
N HIS A 264 -16.86 7.22 1.51
CA HIS A 264 -17.69 6.06 1.81
C HIS A 264 -17.25 5.31 3.08
N LEU A 265 -16.07 5.63 3.62
CA LEU A 265 -15.58 5.03 4.87
C LEU A 265 -16.43 5.56 6.05
N LYS A 266 -16.72 4.66 6.99
CA LYS A 266 -17.39 4.98 8.26
C LYS A 266 -16.33 5.21 9.35
N ASP A 267 -16.67 4.97 10.61
CA ASP A 267 -15.74 5.10 11.74
C ASP A 267 -14.65 4.00 11.80
N GLY A 268 -14.82 2.90 11.07
CA GLY A 268 -13.90 1.76 11.06
C GLY A 268 -13.92 0.92 12.35
N THR A 269 -14.92 1.10 13.22
CA THR A 269 -15.09 0.31 14.45
C THR A 269 -16.01 -0.90 14.26
N GLU A 270 -16.78 -0.93 13.18
CA GLU A 270 -17.67 -2.04 12.83
C GLU A 270 -17.44 -2.54 11.40
N PHE A 271 -17.61 -3.85 11.20
CA PHE A 271 -17.47 -4.48 9.89
C PHE A 271 -18.56 -5.53 9.69
N GLN A 272 -19.15 -5.53 8.50
CA GLN A 272 -20.08 -6.58 8.09
C GLN A 272 -19.38 -7.94 8.07
N ILE A 273 -20.10 -8.96 8.53
CA ILE A 273 -19.66 -10.35 8.56
C ILE A 273 -20.58 -11.21 7.69
N THR A 274 -20.07 -12.35 7.22
CA THR A 274 -20.90 -13.36 6.56
C THR A 274 -21.84 -14.00 7.58
N ASN A 275 -23.13 -14.05 7.26
CA ASN A 275 -24.06 -14.91 7.98
C ASN A 275 -23.61 -16.37 7.78
N ASN A 276 -23.46 -17.10 8.88
CA ASN A 276 -23.17 -18.54 8.86
C ASN A 276 -24.37 -19.31 8.31
#